data_AF-A0A3S1FET7-F1
#
_entry.id   AF-A0A3S1FET7-F1
#
_cell.length_a   1.000
_cell.length_b   1.000
_cell.length_c   1.000
_cell.angle_alpha   90.00
_cell.angle_beta   90.00
_cell.angle_gamma   90.00
#
_symmetry.space_group_name_H-M   'P 1'
#
loop_
_entity.id
_entity.type
_entity.pdbx_description
1 polymer ?
#
loop_
_entity_poly.entity_id
_entity_poly.type
_entity_poly.pdbx_seq_one_letter_code
_entity_poly.pdbx_strand_id
1 'polypeptide(L)' 'MAVKLSSSILAKLPPKVAGPKYDRAALKAGIVHFGVGNFHRSHQAVYLDDLFNSGVGHDWA' A
#
# COMPACT_ATOMS: atom_id res chain seq x y z
N MET A 1 15.42 -5.52 -17.94
CA MET A 1 15.93 -4.37 -17.17
C MET A 1 15.11 -4.20 -15.92
N ALA A 2 15.73 -3.98 -14.77
CA ALA A 2 15.01 -3.64 -13.54
C ALA A 2 14.52 -2.19 -13.61
N VAL A 3 13.31 -1.93 -13.13
CA VAL A 3 12.73 -0.59 -13.01
C VAL A 3 12.65 -0.23 -11.53
N LYS A 4 13.08 0.98 -11.17
CA LYS A 4 12.97 1.47 -9.78
C LYS A 4 11.50 1.68 -9.43
N LEU A 5 11.03 1.08 -8.34
CA LEU A 5 9.67 1.27 -7.85
C LEU A 5 9.47 2.72 -7.35
N SER A 6 8.45 3.39 -7.85
CA SER A 6 8.01 4.74 -7.48
C SER A 6 6.52 4.90 -7.80
N SER A 7 5.88 5.96 -7.27
CA SER A 7 4.48 6.26 -7.59
C SER A 7 4.25 6.49 -9.10
N SER A 8 5.24 7.05 -9.81
CA SER A 8 5.14 7.35 -11.24
C SER A 8 5.11 6.10 -12.15
N ILE A 9 5.50 4.93 -11.65
CA ILE A 9 5.54 3.68 -12.44
C ILE A 9 4.42 2.70 -12.08
N LEU A 10 3.56 3.02 -11.09
CA LEU A 10 2.50 2.09 -10.62
C LEU A 10 1.54 1.67 -11.74
N ALA A 11 1.19 2.57 -12.65
CA ALA A 11 0.34 2.27 -13.81
C ALA A 11 1.04 1.39 -14.88
N LYS A 12 2.34 1.12 -14.72
CA LYS A 12 3.17 0.37 -15.67
C LYS A 12 3.83 -0.85 -15.02
N LEU A 13 3.29 -1.32 -13.89
CA LEU A 13 3.79 -2.53 -13.25
C LEU A 13 3.66 -3.73 -14.20
N PRO A 14 4.59 -4.70 -14.14
CA PRO A 14 4.46 -5.94 -14.89
C PRO A 14 3.11 -6.62 -14.56
N PRO A 15 2.46 -7.30 -15.52
CA PRO A 15 1.11 -7.84 -15.33
C PRO A 15 0.93 -8.80 -14.14
N LYS A 16 2.02 -9.42 -13.66
CA LYS A 16 2.03 -10.35 -12.52
C LYS A 16 2.23 -9.67 -11.16
N VAL A 17 2.48 -8.37 -11.13
CA VAL A 17 2.72 -7.61 -9.89
C VAL A 17 1.47 -6.81 -9.58
N ALA A 18 0.82 -7.14 -8.46
CA ALA A 18 -0.31 -6.36 -7.97
C ALA A 18 0.14 -4.96 -7.54
N GLY A 19 -0.71 -3.97 -7.78
CA GLY A 19 -0.58 -2.62 -7.25
C GLY A 19 -1.87 -2.20 -6.52
N PRO A 20 -1.82 -1.12 -5.72
CA PRO A 20 -2.99 -0.57 -5.05
C PRO A 20 -4.09 -0.19 -6.05
N LYS A 21 -5.33 -0.58 -5.75
CA LYS A 21 -6.54 -0.25 -6.54
C LYS A 21 -7.31 0.94 -5.97
N TYR A 22 -6.83 1.52 -4.88
CA TYR A 22 -7.40 2.69 -4.21
C TYR A 22 -6.56 3.94 -4.47
N ASP A 23 -7.18 5.12 -4.36
CA ASP A 23 -6.46 6.39 -4.41
C ASP A 23 -5.66 6.60 -3.12
N ARG A 24 -4.35 6.40 -3.21
CA ARG A 24 -3.43 6.60 -2.10
C ARG A 24 -3.41 8.03 -1.57
N ALA A 25 -3.75 9.03 -2.38
CA ALA A 25 -3.79 10.43 -1.95
C ALA A 25 -5.05 10.75 -1.13
N ALA A 26 -6.09 9.92 -1.21
CA ALA A 26 -7.34 10.08 -0.46
C ALA A 26 -7.30 9.45 0.95
N LEU A 27 -6.28 8.63 1.25
CA LEU A 27 -6.08 8.01 2.55
C LEU A 27 -5.83 9.06 3.66
N LYS A 28 -6.34 8.80 4.86
CA LYS A 28 -6.09 9.61 6.06
C LYS A 28 -5.37 8.76 7.09
N ALA A 29 -4.39 9.37 7.76
CA ALA A 29 -3.64 8.72 8.82
C ALA A 29 -4.57 8.39 10.01
N GLY A 30 -4.56 7.13 10.44
CA GLY A 30 -5.33 6.65 11.59
C GLY A 30 -4.52 5.80 12.57
N ILE A 31 -3.30 5.39 12.19
CA ILE A 31 -2.43 4.53 13.02
C ILE A 31 -1.04 5.15 13.13
N VAL A 32 -0.55 5.25 14.37
CA VAL A 32 0.88 5.54 14.64
C VAL A 32 1.58 4.23 14.94
N HIS A 33 2.56 3.87 14.11
CA HIS A 33 3.34 2.66 14.29
C HIS A 33 4.75 2.97 14.81
N PHE A 34 5.11 2.41 15.97
CA PHE A 34 6.47 2.49 16.51
C PHE A 34 7.28 1.26 16.10
N GLY A 35 8.32 1.47 15.29
CA GLY A 35 9.23 0.41 14.84
C GLY A 35 8.84 -0.20 13.49
N VAL A 36 9.17 0.50 12.40
CA VAL A 36 8.86 0.05 11.03
C VAL A 36 9.87 -1.02 10.57
N GLY A 37 9.66 -2.26 11.01
CA GLY A 37 10.47 -3.42 10.65
C GLY A 37 9.94 -4.24 9.46
N ASN A 38 10.60 -5.36 9.18
CA ASN A 38 10.14 -6.30 8.14
C ASN A 38 8.78 -6.92 8.50
N PHE A 39 8.60 -7.33 9.75
CA PHE A 39 7.36 -7.95 10.21
C PHE A 39 6.15 -7.02 10.07
N HIS A 40 6.28 -5.76 10.47
CA HIS A 40 5.21 -4.78 10.30
C HIS A 40 4.78 -4.67 8.83
N ARG A 41 5.75 -4.49 7.92
CA ARG A 41 5.50 -4.31 6.49
C ARG A 41 4.97 -5.57 5.80
N SER A 42 5.33 -6.76 6.28
CA SER A 42 4.88 -8.03 5.71
C SER A 42 3.58 -8.57 6.32
N HIS A 43 3.05 -7.92 7.36
CA HIS A 43 1.87 -8.39 8.08
C HIS A 43 0.81 -7.30 8.24
N GLN A 44 1.03 -6.32 9.12
CA GLN A 44 0.02 -5.31 9.45
C GLN A 44 -0.28 -4.40 8.25
N ALA A 45 0.77 -3.93 7.56
CA ALA A 45 0.60 -3.10 6.38
C ALA A 45 -0.05 -3.85 5.20
N VAL A 46 0.12 -5.18 5.12
CA VAL A 46 -0.53 -6.01 4.09
C VAL A 46 -2.04 -6.07 4.32
N TYR A 47 -2.47 -6.31 5.57
CA TYR A 47 -3.91 -6.32 5.89
C TYR A 47 -4.58 -4.96 5.71
N LEU A 48 -3.88 -3.85 5.96
CA LEU A 48 -4.39 -2.52 5.65
C LEU A 48 -4.50 -2.30 4.13
N ASP A 49 -3.49 -2.73 3.35
CA ASP A 49 -3.56 -2.65 1.88
C ASP A 49 -4.76 -3.44 1.33
N ASP A 50 -4.99 -4.66 1.82
CA ASP A 50 -6.15 -5.47 1.46
C ASP A 50 -7.48 -4.79 1.83
N LEU A 51 -7.57 -4.22 3.04
CA LEU A 51 -8.75 -3.47 3.48
C LEU A 51 -9.02 -2.27 2.56
N PHE A 52 -7.99 -1.48 2.24
CA PHE A 52 -8.13 -0.30 1.38
C PHE A 52 -8.51 -0.70 -0.06
N ASN A 53 -7.96 -1.81 -0.55
CA ASN A 53 -8.33 -2.41 -1.85
C ASN A 53 -9.78 -2.89 -1.88
N SER A 54 -10.39 -3.20 -0.74
CA SER A 54 -11.83 -3.52 -0.65
C SER A 54 -12.74 -2.28 -0.66
N GLY A 55 -12.16 -1.07 -0.67
CA GLY A 55 -12.88 0.20 -0.76
C GLY A 55 -13.37 0.76 0.58
N VAL A 56 -12.90 0.25 1.71
CA VAL A 56 -13.28 0.71 3.05
C VAL A 56 -12.05 1.01 3.92
N GLY A 57 -12.27 1.65 5.07
CA GLY A 57 -11.22 1.89 6.07
C GLY A 57 -10.15 2.89 5.64
N HIS A 58 -10.41 3.76 4.66
CA HIS A 58 -9.44 4.74 4.14
C HIS A 58 -9.02 5.81 5.17
N ASP A 59 -9.58 5.77 6.37
CA ASP A 59 -9.20 6.56 7.55
C ASP A 59 -8.19 5.89 8.48
N TRP A 60 -7.72 4.67 8.15
CA TRP A 60 -6.79 3.87 8.96
C TRP A 60 -5.37 3.75 8.39
N ALA A 61 -4.94 4.69 7.55
CA ALA A 61 -3.61 4.65 6.95
C ALA A 61 -2.47 4.92 7.93
#